data_AF-A0A836NZS4-F1
#
_entry.id   AF-A0A836NZS4-F1
#
_cell.length_a   1.000
_cell.length_b   1.000
_cell.length_c   1.000
_cell.angle_alpha   90.00
_cell.angle_beta   90.00
_cell.angle_gamma   90.00
#
_symmetry.space_group_name_H-M   'P 1'
#
loop_
_entity.id
_entity.type
_entity.pdbx_description
1 polymer ?
#
loop_
_entity_poly.entity_id
_entity_poly.type
_entity_poly.pdbx_seq_one_letter_code
_entity_poly.pdbx_strand_id
1 'polypeptide(L)' 'VIGDAPSYTVDTLRELRAELGPTAPIAWLLGADAFVGLDHWHDWEALFGLAHFVVAARPGTTLELAGAPQLAAAVQGRWV' A
#
# COMPACT_ATOMS: atom_id res chain seq x y z
N VAL A 1 23.06 1.42 -7.65
CA VAL A 1 22.68 1.75 -9.04
C VAL A 1 21.33 2.43 -8.94
N ILE A 2 21.25 3.73 -9.22
CA ILE A 2 19.94 4.38 -9.42
C ILE A 2 19.60 4.04 -10.87
N GLY A 3 18.71 3.09 -11.09
CA GLY A 3 18.29 2.73 -12.44
C GLY A 3 17.36 3.81 -13.02
N ASP A 4 17.47 4.09 -14.31
CA ASP A 4 16.57 5.00 -15.05
C ASP A 4 15.12 4.48 -15.15
N ALA A 5 14.82 3.30 -14.60
CA ALA A 5 13.49 2.71 -14.59
C ALA A 5 12.66 3.21 -13.41
N PRO A 6 11.34 3.42 -13.58
CA PRO A 6 10.45 3.74 -12.47
C PRO A 6 10.53 2.65 -11.40
N SER A 7 10.58 3.05 -10.13
CA SER A 7 10.52 2.12 -9.01
C SER A 7 9.06 1.93 -8.58
N TYR A 8 8.60 0.69 -8.54
CA TYR A 8 7.27 0.35 -8.06
C TYR A 8 7.33 -0.23 -6.66
N THR A 9 6.47 0.26 -5.76
CA THR A 9 6.42 -0.21 -4.37
C THR A 9 6.14 -1.71 -4.25
N VAL A 10 5.34 -2.27 -5.17
CA VAL A 10 5.05 -3.70 -5.19
C VAL A 10 6.32 -4.53 -5.36
N ASP A 11 7.27 -4.07 -6.17
CA ASP A 11 8.52 -4.79 -6.43
C ASP A 11 9.43 -4.71 -5.20
N THR A 12 9.54 -3.53 -4.58
CA THR A 12 10.26 -3.37 -3.31
C THR A 12 9.69 -4.27 -2.20
N LEU A 13 8.36 -4.37 -2.08
CA LEU A 13 7.74 -5.23 -1.07
C LEU A 13 7.88 -6.72 -1.39
N ARG A 14 7.93 -7.11 -2.67
CA ARG A 14 8.25 -8.49 -3.08
C ARG A 14 9.67 -8.88 -2.71
N GLU A 15 10.63 -8.00 -2.98
CA GLU A 15 12.03 -8.19 -2.60
C GLU A 15 12.15 -8.34 -1.07
N LEU A 16 11.52 -7.42 -0.32
CA LEU A 16 11.53 -7.48 1.14
C LEU A 16 10.87 -8.76 1.69
N ARG A 17 9.75 -9.21 1.08
CA ARG A 17 9.08 -10.47 1.44
C ARG A 17 9.95 -11.69 1.14
N ALA A 18 10.70 -11.68 0.04
CA ALA A 18 11.64 -12.75 -0.31
C ALA A 18 12.80 -12.83 0.69
N GLU A 19 13.31 -11.68 1.14
CA GLU A 19 14.39 -11.61 2.12
C GLU A 19 13.95 -12.01 3.55
N LEU A 20 12.81 -11.51 4.01
CA LEU A 20 12.32 -11.72 5.38
C LEU A 20 11.54 -13.04 5.56
N GLY A 21 11.14 -13.68 4.46
CA GLY A 21 10.35 -14.90 4.46
C GLY A 21 8.85 -14.68 4.71
N PRO A 22 8.02 -15.74 4.63
CA PRO A 22 6.57 -15.62 4.58
C PRO A 22 5.91 -15.27 5.93
N THR A 23 6.60 -15.44 7.06
CA THR A 23 6.01 -15.30 8.40
C THR A 23 6.34 -13.99 9.09
N ALA A 24 7.37 -13.27 8.65
CA ALA A 24 7.74 -11.99 9.25
C ALA A 24 6.68 -10.92 8.92
N PRO A 25 6.06 -10.26 9.90
CA PRO A 25 5.12 -9.17 9.60
C PRO A 25 5.88 -7.98 9.02
N ILE A 26 5.35 -7.42 7.93
CA ILE A 26 5.86 -6.19 7.31
C ILE A 26 4.79 -5.13 7.50
N ALA A 27 5.12 -4.01 8.14
CA ALA A 27 4.24 -2.87 8.27
C ALA A 27 4.75 -1.74 7.36
N TRP A 28 3.89 -1.27 6.46
CA TRP A 28 4.20 -0.18 5.54
C TRP A 28 3.42 1.08 5.95
N LEU A 29 4.15 2.07 6.44
CA LEU A 29 3.62 3.38 6.83
C LEU A 29 3.52 4.29 5.61
N LEU A 30 2.33 4.84 5.38
CA LEU A 30 2.08 5.82 4.32
C LEU A 30 1.04 6.85 4.75
N GLY A 31 1.03 8.00 4.08
CA GLY A 31 0.03 9.04 4.33
C GLY A 31 -1.35 8.68 3.76
N ALA A 32 -2.41 9.17 4.39
CA ALA A 32 -3.79 9.02 3.89
C ALA A 32 -3.97 9.54 2.47
N ASP A 33 -3.24 10.59 2.08
CA ASP A 33 -3.24 11.15 0.73
C ASP A 33 -2.70 10.17 -0.33
N ALA A 34 -1.61 9.45 0.00
CA ALA A 34 -1.09 8.40 -0.87
C ALA A 34 -2.04 7.21 -0.95
N PHE A 35 -2.66 6.86 0.18
CA PHE A 35 -3.58 5.74 0.24
C PHE A 35 -4.86 5.96 -0.58
N VAL A 36 -5.46 7.15 -0.56
CA VAL A 36 -6.69 7.44 -1.33
C VAL A 36 -6.51 7.23 -2.84
N GLY A 37 -5.29 7.39 -3.36
CA GLY A 37 -4.96 7.14 -4.77
C GLY A 37 -4.23 5.82 -5.05
N LEU A 38 -4.23 4.88 -4.09
CA LEU A 38 -3.47 3.64 -4.18
C LEU A 38 -3.94 2.75 -5.35
N ASP A 39 -5.21 2.81 -5.72
CA ASP A 39 -5.81 2.04 -6.83
C ASP A 39 -5.25 2.41 -8.22
N HIS A 40 -4.53 3.53 -8.32
CA HIS A 40 -3.79 3.90 -9.52
C HIS A 40 -2.36 3.38 -9.56
N TRP A 41 -1.88 2.75 -8.50
CA TRP A 41 -0.50 2.26 -8.41
C TRP A 41 -0.35 0.95 -9.18
N HIS A 42 0.88 0.72 -9.65
CA HIS A 42 1.22 -0.50 -10.37
C HIS A 42 1.00 -1.74 -9.48
N ASP A 43 0.08 -2.61 -9.91
CA ASP A 43 -0.28 -3.87 -9.24
C ASP A 43 -0.65 -3.67 -7.75
N TRP A 44 -1.47 -2.65 -7.47
CA TRP A 44 -1.82 -2.23 -6.12
C TRP A 44 -2.50 -3.31 -5.27
N GLU A 45 -3.28 -4.20 -5.89
CA GLU A 45 -3.98 -5.29 -5.19
C GLU A 45 -3.00 -6.26 -4.52
N ALA A 46 -1.86 -6.54 -5.17
CA ALA A 46 -0.83 -7.43 -4.63
C ALA A 46 -0.23 -6.91 -3.32
N LEU A 47 -0.22 -5.59 -3.11
CA LEU A 47 0.33 -4.97 -1.90
C LEU A 47 -0.34 -5.48 -0.62
N PHE A 48 -1.64 -5.80 -0.66
CA PHE A 48 -2.41 -6.32 0.47
C PHE A 48 -2.03 -7.74 0.91
N GLY A 49 -1.30 -8.47 0.05
CA GLY A 49 -0.70 -9.76 0.39
C GLY A 49 0.75 -9.65 0.87
N LEU A 50 1.40 -8.50 0.66
CA LEU A 50 2.83 -8.33 0.93
C LEU A 50 3.09 -7.66 2.28
N ALA A 51 2.24 -6.71 2.68
CA ALA A 51 2.40 -5.93 3.90
C ALA A 51 1.07 -5.56 4.57
N HIS A 52 1.16 -5.24 5.86
CA HIS A 52 0.13 -4.52 6.59
C HIS A 52 0.26 -3.02 6.32
N PHE A 53 -0.87 -2.36 6.11
CA PHE A 53 -0.92 -0.92 5.85
C PHE A 53 -1.07 -0.18 7.18
N VAL A 54 -0.24 0.83 7.39
CA VAL A 54 -0.36 1.76 8.50
C VAL A 54 -0.60 3.14 7.90
N VAL A 55 -1.84 3.60 7.91
CA VAL A 55 -2.24 4.84 7.23
C VAL A 55 -2.24 6.00 8.23
N ALA A 56 -1.34 6.95 8.02
CA ALA A 56 -1.26 8.16 8.83
C ALA A 56 -2.13 9.28 8.23
N ALA A 57 -3.18 9.67 8.94
CA ALA A 57 -3.94 10.89 8.64
C ALA A 57 -3.16 12.14 9.06
N ARG A 58 -3.22 13.19 8.24
CA ARG A 58 -2.68 14.52 8.56
C ARG A 58 -3.85 15.48 8.83
N PRO A 59 -3.66 16.55 9.63
CA PRO A 59 -4.71 17.55 9.81
C PRO A 59 -5.20 18.08 8.47
N GLY A 60 -6.51 17.98 8.23
CA GLY A 60 -7.14 18.41 6.97
C GLY A 60 -7.19 17.35 5.86
N THR A 61 -6.68 16.13 6.07
CA THR A 61 -6.90 15.00 5.15
C THR A 61 -7.86 13.98 5.74
N THR A 62 -8.87 13.59 4.97
CA THR A 62 -9.83 12.54 5.31
C THR A 62 -9.56 11.28 4.49
N LEU A 63 -9.76 10.11 5.09
CA LEU A 63 -9.68 8.83 4.40
C LEU A 63 -10.99 8.56 3.65
N GLU A 64 -11.25 9.34 2.60
CA GLU A 64 -12.46 9.24 1.78
C GLU A 64 -12.19 8.41 0.52
N LEU A 65 -12.77 7.21 0.48
CA LEU A 65 -12.56 6.25 -0.62
C LEU A 65 -13.73 6.21 -1.61
N ALA A 66 -14.67 7.15 -1.53
CA ALA A 66 -15.81 7.21 -2.44
C ALA A 66 -15.41 7.30 -3.92
N GLY A 67 -14.24 7.89 -4.22
CA GLY A 67 -13.66 7.96 -5.56
C GLY A 67 -12.88 6.71 -6.00
N ALA A 68 -12.66 5.75 -5.11
CA ALA A 68 -11.83 4.56 -5.34
C ALA A 68 -12.59 3.29 -4.88
N PRO A 69 -13.68 2.90 -5.56
CA PRO A 69 -14.59 1.86 -5.06
C PRO A 69 -13.94 0.47 -4.95
N GLN A 70 -12.96 0.15 -5.80
CA GLN A 70 -12.20 -1.09 -5.73
C GLN A 70 -11.31 -1.12 -4.50
N LEU A 71 -10.62 -0.01 -4.21
CA LEU A 71 -9.83 0.13 -2.97
C LEU A 71 -10.74 0.07 -1.75
N ALA A 72 -11.87 0.76 -1.77
CA ALA A 72 -12.87 0.70 -0.71
C ALA A 72 -13.32 -0.75 -0.44
N ALA A 73 -13.57 -1.53 -1.49
CA ALA A 73 -13.91 -2.95 -1.38
C ALA A 73 -12.75 -3.79 -0.82
N ALA A 74 -11.51 -3.58 -1.30
CA ALA A 74 -10.33 -4.34 -0.87
C ALA A 74 -10.01 -4.17 0.62
N VAL A 75 -10.42 -3.03 1.19
CA VAL A 75 -10.20 -2.71 2.61
C VAL A 75 -11.40 -3.02 3.50
N GLN A 76 -12.55 -3.42 2.92
CA GLN A 76 -13.70 -3.82 3.73
C GLN A 76 -13.34 -4.96 4.69
N GLY A 77 -13.66 -4.78 5.97
CA GLY A 77 -13.36 -5.75 7.01
C GLY A 77 -11.88 -5.81 7.45
N ARG A 78 -11.01 -4.99 6.86
CA ARG A 78 -9.64 -4.79 7.36
C ARG A 78 -9.65 -3.67 8.41
N TRP A 79 -8.82 -3.82 9.43
CA TRP A 79 -8.47 -2.69 10.29
C TRP A 79 -7.47 -1.85 9.51
N VAL A 80 -7.95 -0.72 8.98
CA VAL A 80 -7.12 0.30 8.32
C VAL A 80 -7.03 1.51 9.24
#